data_AF-A0AA50KMB3-F1
#
_entry.id   AF-A0AA50KMB3-F1
#
_cell.length_a   1.000
_cell.length_b   1.000
_cell.length_c   1.000
_cell.angle_alpha   90.00
_cell.angle_beta   90.00
_cell.angle_gamma   90.00
#
_symmetry.space_group_name_H-M   'P 1'
#
loop_
_entity.id
_entity.type
_entity.pdbx_description
1 polymer ?
#
loop_
_entity_poly.entity_id
_entity_poly.type
_entity_poly.pdbx_seq_one_letter_code
_entity_poly.pdbx_strand_id
1 'polypeptide(L)'
;MISKVSQVAMAAKDYGVLSTFQLSVFLQCAEKQGLGVFDIFGVEPGNPEYSTYYGAIRQLMLGASNRGYNGANVLCWGDKLRGKERALLLTPKGRRFLKVIQETLGS
;
A
#
# COMPACT_ATOMS: atom_id res chain seq x y z
N MET A 1 -4.11 -18.48 22.09
CA MET A 1 -4.63 -17.15 21.68
C MET A 1 -3.75 -16.65 20.54
N ILE A 2 -4.31 -16.39 19.34
CA ILE A 2 -3.53 -15.90 18.20
C ILE A 2 -3.26 -14.40 18.44
N SER A 3 -2.00 -13.98 18.34
CA SER A 3 -1.62 -12.57 18.55
C SER A 3 -2.29 -11.65 17.53
N LYS A 4 -2.61 -10.41 17.91
CA LYS A 4 -3.19 -9.39 17.01
C LYS A 4 -2.31 -9.18 15.76
N VAL A 5 -0.99 -9.21 15.93
CA VAL A 5 -0.03 -9.10 14.82
C VAL A 5 -0.19 -10.26 13.83
N SER A 6 -0.35 -11.49 14.33
CA SER A 6 -0.62 -12.66 13.47
C SER A 6 -1.94 -12.52 12.71
N GLN A 7 -2.99 -11.97 13.34
CA GLN A 7 -4.28 -11.72 12.69
C GLN A 7 -4.16 -10.67 11.57
N VAL A 8 -3.43 -9.58 11.81
CA VAL A 8 -3.13 -8.56 10.77
C VAL A 8 -2.35 -9.18 9.61
N ALA A 9 -1.34 -10.02 9.89
CA ALA A 9 -0.56 -10.68 8.86
C ALA A 9 -1.41 -11.64 7.99
N MET A 10 -2.35 -12.36 8.61
CA MET A 10 -3.30 -13.20 7.88
C MET A 10 -4.23 -12.37 6.99
N ALA A 11 -4.81 -11.30 7.54
CA ALA A 11 -5.65 -10.38 6.78
C ALA A 11 -4.88 -9.76 5.60
N ALA A 12 -3.62 -9.36 5.80
CA ALA A 12 -2.78 -8.81 4.73
C ALA A 12 -2.67 -9.79 3.54
N LYS A 13 -2.39 -11.06 3.82
CA LYS A 13 -2.31 -12.11 2.81
C LYS A 13 -3.63 -12.27 2.03
N ASP A 14 -4.77 -12.26 2.73
CA ASP A 14 -6.09 -12.37 2.10
C ASP A 14 -6.42 -11.20 1.17
N TYR A 15 -5.86 -10.02 1.47
CA TYR A 15 -5.98 -8.84 0.62
C TYR A 15 -4.94 -8.78 -0.50
N GLY A 16 -4.02 -9.73 -0.58
CA GLY A 16 -2.94 -9.80 -1.58
C GLY A 16 -1.70 -8.99 -1.22
N VAL A 17 -1.57 -8.56 0.04
CA VAL A 17 -0.36 -7.92 0.58
C VAL A 17 0.53 -9.03 1.14
N LEU A 18 1.60 -9.36 0.41
CA LEU A 18 2.35 -10.60 0.57
C LEU A 18 3.63 -10.47 1.39
N SER A 19 4.06 -9.24 1.71
CA SER A 19 5.25 -9.01 2.53
C SER A 19 5.03 -7.92 3.58
N THR A 20 5.85 -7.96 4.64
CA THR A 20 5.88 -6.92 5.67
C THR A 20 6.23 -5.55 5.10
N PHE A 21 7.10 -5.50 4.09
CA PHE A 21 7.41 -4.27 3.38
C PHE A 21 6.21 -3.72 2.59
N GLN A 22 5.48 -4.57 1.86
CA GLN A 22 4.25 -4.14 1.20
C GLN A 22 3.20 -3.65 2.21
N LEU A 23 3.09 -4.30 3.37
CA LEU A 23 2.20 -3.86 4.44
C LEU A 23 2.61 -2.50 4.99
N SER A 24 3.90 -2.26 5.25
CA SER A 24 4.38 -0.96 5.75
C SER A 24 4.15 0.16 4.72
N VAL A 25 4.37 -0.13 3.43
CA VAL A 25 4.09 0.81 2.33
C VAL A 25 2.61 1.13 2.24
N PHE A 26 1.74 0.12 2.33
CA PHE A 26 0.29 0.31 2.36
C PHE A 26 -0.14 1.21 3.53
N LEU A 27 0.36 0.93 4.74
CA LEU A 27 0.00 1.70 5.95
C LEU A 27 0.44 3.16 5.86
N GLN A 28 1.66 3.43 5.39
CA GLN A 28 2.14 4.80 5.18
C GLN A 28 1.32 5.55 4.12
N CYS A 29 0.96 4.87 3.01
CA CYS A 29 0.07 5.46 2.01
C CYS A 29 -1.33 5.74 2.58
N ALA A 30 -1.83 4.87 3.46
CA ALA A 30 -3.14 5.02 4.09
C ALA A 30 -3.20 6.21 5.06
N GLU A 31 -2.13 6.42 5.83
CA GLU A 31 -1.96 7.53 6.76
C GLU A 31 -1.81 8.88 6.04
N LYS A 32 -1.06 8.89 4.94
CA LYS A 32 -0.70 10.10 4.18
C LYS A 32 -1.40 10.16 2.81
N GLN A 33 -2.69 9.81 2.76
CA GLN A 33 -3.45 9.81 1.52
C GLN A 33 -3.47 11.18 0.85
N GLY A 34 -3.46 11.19 -0.49
CA GLY A 34 -3.49 12.41 -1.29
C GLY A 34 -2.12 12.99 -1.59
N LEU A 35 -1.06 12.47 -0.97
CA LEU A 35 0.32 12.92 -1.19
C LEU A 35 1.05 12.08 -2.24
N GLY A 36 2.17 12.62 -2.72
CA GLY A 36 3.07 11.96 -3.65
C GLY A 36 4.03 10.98 -2.97
N VAL A 37 4.81 10.24 -3.75
CA VAL A 37 5.75 9.23 -3.22
C VAL A 37 6.83 9.90 -2.37
N PHE A 38 7.35 11.05 -2.83
CA PHE A 38 8.36 11.80 -2.09
C PHE A 38 7.83 12.25 -0.73
N ASP A 39 6.64 12.85 -0.69
CA ASP A 39 6.06 13.37 0.55
C ASP A 39 5.70 12.27 1.57
N ILE A 40 5.34 11.07 1.08
CA ILE A 40 4.99 9.94 1.95
C ILE A 40 6.24 9.33 2.59
N PHE A 41 7.28 9.07 1.79
CA PHE A 41 8.45 8.28 2.21
C PHE A 41 9.70 9.12 2.48
N GLY A 42 9.73 10.40 2.11
CA GLY A 42 10.89 11.29 2.22
C GLY A 42 12.01 10.94 1.24
N VAL A 43 11.72 10.23 0.15
CA VAL A 43 12.72 9.71 -0.78
C VAL A 43 12.63 10.41 -2.13
N GLU A 44 13.71 11.05 -2.56
CA GLU A 44 13.76 11.81 -3.81
C GLU A 44 13.78 10.93 -5.07
N PRO A 45 13.17 11.39 -6.18
CA PRO A 45 13.36 10.76 -7.48
C PRO A 45 14.84 10.75 -7.89
N GLY A 46 15.41 9.55 -8.04
CA GLY A 46 16.84 9.35 -8.33
C GLY A 46 17.58 8.60 -7.23
N ASN A 47 17.03 8.57 -6.01
CA ASN A 47 17.51 7.68 -4.95
C ASN A 47 17.15 6.22 -5.30
N PRO A 48 18.06 5.23 -5.13
CA PRO A 48 17.75 3.82 -5.34
C PRO A 48 16.52 3.32 -4.56
N GLU A 49 16.31 3.81 -3.34
CA GLU A 49 15.15 3.45 -2.51
C GLU A 49 13.82 3.90 -3.12
N TYR A 50 13.82 4.97 -3.91
CA TYR A 50 12.61 5.46 -4.59
C TYR A 50 12.03 4.38 -5.48
N SER A 51 12.90 3.66 -6.23
CA SER A 51 12.48 2.59 -7.13
C SER A 51 11.90 1.40 -6.38
N THR A 52 12.41 1.12 -5.18
CA THR A 52 11.90 0.08 -4.28
C THR A 52 10.49 0.40 -3.79
N TYR A 53 10.27 1.62 -3.26
CA TYR A 53 8.94 2.08 -2.84
C TYR A 53 7.97 2.13 -4.01
N TYR A 54 8.38 2.69 -5.14
CA TYR A 54 7.56 2.77 -6.35
C TYR A 54 7.18 1.38 -6.87
N GLY A 55 8.10 0.41 -6.83
CA GLY A 55 7.83 -0.98 -7.18
C GLY A 55 6.77 -1.62 -6.28
N ALA A 56 6.89 -1.47 -4.97
CA ALA A 56 5.90 -1.96 -4.00
C ALA A 56 4.52 -1.30 -4.20
N ILE A 57 4.48 0.01 -4.43
CA ILE A 57 3.26 0.75 -4.75
C ILE A 57 2.59 0.16 -5.99
N ARG A 58 3.34 -0.07 -7.08
CA ARG A 58 2.77 -0.67 -8.30
C ARG A 58 2.22 -2.07 -8.03
N GLN A 59 2.89 -2.88 -7.22
CA GLN A 59 2.37 -4.20 -6.80
C GLN A 59 1.09 -4.07 -5.97
N LEU A 60 1.01 -3.09 -5.09
CA LEU A 60 -0.19 -2.82 -4.29
C LEU A 60 -1.35 -2.25 -5.13
N MET A 61 -1.06 -1.63 -6.29
CA MET A 61 -2.05 -1.06 -7.21
C MET A 61 -2.60 -2.04 -8.23
N LEU A 62 -1.73 -2.84 -8.83
CA LEU A 62 -2.16 -3.78 -9.87
C LEU A 62 -3.12 -4.79 -9.23
N GLY A 63 -4.17 -5.15 -9.94
CA GLY A 63 -5.14 -6.16 -9.54
C GLY A 63 -5.32 -7.12 -10.69
N ALA A 64 -5.26 -8.42 -10.38
CA ALA A 64 -5.25 -9.56 -11.31
C ALA A 64 -3.87 -9.94 -11.89
N SER A 65 -3.70 -11.24 -11.99
CA SER A 65 -2.52 -12.03 -12.36
C SER A 65 -2.22 -11.99 -13.86
N ASN A 66 -2.02 -10.80 -14.42
CA ASN A 66 -1.40 -10.72 -15.75
C ASN A 66 0.13 -10.70 -15.61
N ARG A 67 0.77 -11.74 -16.14
CA ARG A 67 2.24 -11.94 -16.19
C ARG A 67 2.91 -12.27 -14.84
N GLY A 68 2.25 -13.05 -13.98
CA GLY A 68 2.86 -13.54 -12.72
C GLY A 68 2.97 -12.51 -11.59
N TYR A 69 2.36 -11.33 -11.73
CA TYR A 69 2.27 -10.34 -10.67
C TYR A 69 0.97 -10.55 -9.87
N ASN A 70 1.08 -11.00 -8.61
CA ASN A 70 -0.03 -11.01 -7.66
C ASN A 70 -0.19 -9.61 -7.08
N GLY A 71 -0.89 -8.74 -7.80
CA GLY A 71 -1.15 -7.40 -7.32
C GLY A 71 -2.36 -7.34 -6.36
N ALA A 72 -2.26 -6.53 -5.30
CA ALA A 72 -3.25 -6.47 -4.22
C ALA A 72 -4.52 -5.65 -4.55
N ASN A 73 -4.45 -4.71 -5.51
CA ASN A 73 -5.50 -3.74 -5.83
C ASN A 73 -6.03 -2.96 -4.61
N VAL A 74 -5.14 -2.59 -3.69
CA VAL A 74 -5.47 -1.84 -2.47
C VAL A 74 -5.11 -0.35 -2.56
N LEU A 75 -4.24 0.02 -3.50
CA LEU A 75 -3.89 1.41 -3.81
C LEU A 75 -4.31 1.80 -5.23
N CYS A 76 -4.48 3.09 -5.49
CA CYS A 76 -4.62 3.64 -6.84
C CYS A 76 -3.97 5.02 -6.96
N TRP A 77 -3.68 5.42 -8.19
CA TRP A 77 -3.27 6.79 -8.48
C TRP A 77 -4.48 7.71 -8.43
N GLY A 78 -4.37 8.81 -7.70
CA GLY A 78 -5.30 9.94 -7.72
C GLY A 78 -4.88 11.02 -8.71
N ASP A 79 -5.23 12.25 -8.36
CA ASP A 79 -4.96 13.44 -9.17
C ASP A 79 -3.47 13.71 -9.34
N LYS A 80 -3.16 14.45 -10.41
CA LYS A 80 -1.80 14.92 -10.68
C LYS A 80 -1.45 16.03 -9.69
N LEU A 81 -0.32 15.90 -9.00
CA LEU A 81 0.14 16.89 -8.03
C LEU A 81 1.08 17.91 -8.70
N ARG A 82 2.27 17.45 -9.13
CA ARG A 82 3.30 18.27 -9.79
C ARG A 82 4.09 17.43 -10.80
N GLY A 83 4.47 18.00 -11.94
CA GLY A 83 5.32 17.30 -12.92
C GLY A 83 4.72 15.96 -13.40
N LYS A 84 5.33 14.83 -13.05
CA LYS A 84 4.80 13.46 -13.30
C LYS A 84 4.22 12.80 -12.05
N GLU A 85 4.26 13.47 -10.92
CA GLU A 85 3.82 12.96 -9.63
C GLU A 85 2.30 12.95 -9.52
N ARG A 86 1.78 11.90 -8.89
CA ARG A 86 0.36 11.66 -8.67
C ARG A 86 0.12 11.31 -7.22
N ALA A 87 -1.03 11.75 -6.72
CA ALA A 87 -1.50 11.41 -5.40
C ALA A 87 -1.67 9.90 -5.25
N LEU A 88 -1.37 9.39 -4.06
CA LEU A 88 -1.64 8.01 -3.68
C LEU A 88 -2.91 7.92 -2.85
N LEU A 89 -3.84 7.07 -3.29
CA LEU A 89 -5.15 6.90 -2.67
C LEU A 89 -5.43 5.43 -2.39
N LEU A 90 -6.31 5.17 -1.43
CA LEU A 90 -6.85 3.83 -1.21
C LEU A 90 -7.96 3.52 -2.22
N THR A 91 -7.97 2.30 -2.76
CA THR A 91 -9.13 1.78 -3.48
C THR A 91 -10.28 1.48 -2.50
N PRO A 92 -11.51 1.21 -2.96
CA PRO A 92 -12.55 0.64 -2.09
C PRO A 92 -12.09 -0.64 -1.36
N LYS A 93 -11.28 -1.47 -2.00
CA LYS A 93 -10.69 -2.67 -1.38
C LYS A 93 -9.67 -2.29 -0.31
N GLY A 94 -8.78 -1.33 -0.58
CA GLY A 94 -7.81 -0.83 0.39
C GLY A 94 -8.47 -0.19 1.62
N ARG A 95 -9.57 0.55 1.45
CA ARG A 95 -10.33 1.09 2.58
C ARG A 95 -10.92 0.01 3.48
N ARG A 96 -11.47 -1.06 2.88
CA ARG A 96 -11.94 -2.23 3.65
C ARG A 96 -10.79 -2.91 4.38
N PHE A 97 -9.64 -3.06 3.74
CA PHE A 97 -8.46 -3.64 4.36
C PHE A 97 -8.02 -2.84 5.59
N LEU A 98 -7.89 -1.51 5.44
CA LEU A 98 -7.50 -0.63 6.55
C LEU A 98 -8.46 -0.76 7.74
N LYS A 99 -9.77 -0.80 7.46
CA LYS A 99 -10.79 -0.99 8.50
C LYS A 99 -10.58 -2.30 9.26
N VAL A 100 -10.31 -3.42 8.57
CA VAL A 100 -10.02 -4.72 9.20
C VAL A 100 -8.79 -4.62 10.11
N ILE A 101 -7.72 -3.94 9.68
CA ILE A 101 -6.52 -3.74 10.51
C ILE A 101 -6.88 -2.95 11.77
N GLN A 102 -7.61 -1.84 11.63
CA GLN A 102 -7.99 -0.97 12.74
C GLN A 102 -8.86 -1.71 13.75
N GLU A 103 -9.84 -2.49 13.30
CA GLU A 103 -10.70 -3.32 14.15
C GLU A 103 -9.89 -4.40 14.88
N THR A 104 -8.95 -5.05 14.19
CA THR A 104 -8.08 -6.08 14.78
C THR A 104 -7.15 -5.54 15.86
N LEU A 105 -6.64 -4.32 15.67
CA LEU A 105 -5.74 -3.68 16.63
C LEU A 105 -6.50 -3.04 17.81
N GLY A 106 -7.68 -2.48 17.53
CA GLY A 106 -8.52 -1.78 18.51
C GLY A 106 -9.39 -2.66 19.40
N SER A 107 -9.69 -3.91 19.00
CA SER A 107 -10.40 -4.92 19.81
C SER A 107 -9.46 -5.62 20.77
#